data_AF-A0A0K2RMD1-F1
#
_entry.id   AF-A0A0K2RMD1-F1
#
_cell.length_a   1.000
_cell.length_b   1.000
_cell.length_c   1.000
_cell.angle_alpha   90.00
_cell.angle_beta   90.00
_cell.angle_gamma   90.00
#
_symmetry.space_group_name_H-M   'P 1'
#
loop_
_entity.id
_entity.type
_entity.pdbx_description
1 polymer ?
#
loop_
_entity_poly.entity_id
_entity_poly.type
_entity_poly.pdbx_seq_one_letter_code
_entity_poly.pdbx_strand_id
1 'polypeptide(L)'
;MKHGKISSRVLSLTAIAVIGAGLAACGGGASSSTASGANSATTAKGPIKIWYSNNEFEVKWGKDMVASWNAAHPDQQVDAQEIPAGKSSEEVIGAAITAGNAPCLVFNTAR
;
A
#
# COMPACT_ATOMS: atom_id res chain seq x y z
N MET A 1 61.96 -41.78 42.49
CA MET A 1 60.57 -42.18 42.83
C MET A 1 59.65 -41.01 42.50
N LYS A 2 58.62 -41.20 41.64
CA LYS A 2 57.35 -40.41 41.54
C LYS A 2 57.48 -38.89 41.28
N HIS A 3 56.91 -38.22 40.28
CA HIS A 3 55.89 -38.44 39.24
C HIS A 3 56.25 -37.53 38.04
N GLY A 4 56.09 -38.02 36.81
CA GLY A 4 56.16 -37.17 35.62
C GLY A 4 54.89 -36.33 35.46
N LYS A 5 55.03 -35.02 35.27
CA LYS A 5 53.99 -34.13 34.74
C LYS A 5 54.63 -33.26 33.67
N ILE A 6 54.39 -33.63 32.41
CA ILE A 6 54.85 -32.92 31.22
C ILE A 6 53.68 -32.07 30.73
N SER A 7 53.87 -30.75 30.74
CA SER A 7 53.94 -29.94 29.52
C SER A 7 53.40 -28.55 29.79
N SER A 8 54.33 -27.60 29.85
CA SER A 8 54.08 -26.17 29.83
C SER A 8 53.56 -25.77 28.45
N ARG A 9 52.46 -25.02 28.38
CA ARG A 9 52.13 -24.22 27.19
C ARG A 9 51.85 -22.79 27.61
N VAL A 10 52.75 -21.94 27.14
CA VAL A 10 52.85 -20.50 27.30
C VAL A 10 52.18 -19.83 26.09
N LEU A 11 51.60 -18.65 26.34
CA LEU A 11 51.24 -17.55 25.41
C LEU A 11 50.15 -17.78 24.34
N SER A 12 49.07 -16.99 24.40
CA SER A 12 49.03 -15.63 23.83
C SER A 12 47.61 -15.03 23.81
N LEU A 13 47.56 -13.71 23.99
CA LEU A 13 46.39 -12.83 23.97
C LEU A 13 45.84 -12.62 22.56
N THR A 14 44.52 -12.50 22.40
CA THR A 14 43.94 -11.42 21.56
C THR A 14 42.49 -11.14 21.97
N ALA A 15 42.27 -10.04 22.67
CA ALA A 15 40.98 -9.38 22.76
C ALA A 15 40.85 -8.43 21.56
N ILE A 16 39.77 -8.53 20.79
CA ILE A 16 39.42 -7.54 19.76
C ILE A 16 38.10 -6.89 20.16
N ALA A 17 38.19 -5.59 20.45
CA ALA A 17 37.08 -4.66 20.56
C ALA A 17 37.28 -3.58 19.48
N VAL A 18 36.29 -3.38 18.59
CA VAL A 18 36.10 -2.17 17.75
C VAL A 18 34.59 -2.11 17.40
N ILE A 19 33.76 -1.30 18.07
CA ILE A 19 33.30 0.08 17.75
C ILE A 19 32.55 0.19 16.40
N GLY A 20 31.32 0.69 16.46
CA GLY A 20 30.37 0.77 15.36
C GLY A 20 30.56 1.89 14.34
N ALA A 21 29.96 1.68 13.17
CA ALA A 21 29.58 2.65 12.13
C ALA A 21 28.63 1.91 11.15
N GLY A 22 27.51 2.43 10.66
CA GLY A 22 26.92 3.75 10.79
C GLY A 22 25.42 3.70 10.51
N LEU A 23 24.66 4.45 11.29
CA LEU A 23 23.30 4.86 10.98
C LEU A 23 23.40 6.16 10.18
N ALA A 24 23.83 6.06 8.92
CA ALA A 24 23.91 7.19 8.01
C ALA A 24 23.78 6.70 6.56
N ALA A 25 22.55 6.50 6.10
CA ALA A 25 22.19 6.63 4.68
C ALA A 25 20.67 6.58 4.50
N CYS A 26 19.99 7.67 4.84
CA CYS A 26 18.88 8.12 4.02
C CYS A 26 19.47 8.52 2.66
N GLY A 27 19.31 7.67 1.63
CA GLY A 27 19.68 8.01 0.25
C GLY A 27 20.20 6.84 -0.60
N GLY A 28 19.30 6.19 -1.33
CA GLY A 28 19.57 5.58 -2.65
C GLY A 28 20.28 4.21 -2.71
N GLY A 29 19.59 3.22 -3.31
CA GLY A 29 20.27 2.16 -4.08
C GLY A 29 20.24 0.74 -3.51
N ALA A 30 19.26 -0.03 -3.99
CA ALA A 30 19.31 -1.49 -4.27
C ALA A 30 19.76 -2.45 -3.15
N SER A 31 18.77 -2.98 -2.42
CA SER A 31 18.79 -4.39 -2.01
C SER A 31 17.63 -5.11 -2.70
N SER A 32 18.01 -5.86 -3.72
CA SER A 32 17.19 -6.72 -4.57
C SER A 32 16.52 -7.81 -3.74
N SER A 33 15.32 -7.50 -3.25
CA SER A 33 14.31 -8.51 -2.98
C SER A 33 13.57 -8.70 -4.30
N THR A 34 13.61 -9.89 -4.89
CA THR A 34 12.81 -10.27 -6.06
C THR A 34 11.32 -10.21 -5.72
N ALA A 35 10.77 -9.00 -5.74
CA ALA A 35 9.34 -8.73 -5.72
C ALA A 35 8.83 -8.84 -7.16
N SER A 36 8.78 -10.06 -7.68
CA SER A 36 8.23 -10.38 -9.01
C SER A 36 6.70 -10.20 -9.11
N GLY A 37 6.14 -9.28 -8.32
CA GLY A 37 4.71 -8.92 -8.29
C GLY A 37 4.44 -7.44 -8.03
N ALA A 38 5.44 -6.64 -7.64
CA ALA A 38 5.24 -5.21 -7.38
C ALA A 38 4.95 -4.39 -8.67
N ASN A 39 5.47 -4.83 -9.81
CA ASN A 39 5.28 -4.16 -11.10
C ASN A 39 3.88 -4.38 -11.72
N SER A 40 3.20 -5.47 -11.37
CA SER A 40 1.91 -5.81 -11.98
C SER A 40 0.76 -4.99 -11.39
N ALA A 41 0.80 -4.64 -10.11
CA ALA A 41 -0.26 -3.89 -9.45
C ALA A 41 -0.37 -2.43 -9.95
N THR A 42 0.75 -1.80 -10.31
CA THR A 42 0.77 -0.40 -10.79
C THR A 42 0.39 -0.24 -12.26
N THR A 43 0.35 -1.34 -13.01
CA THR A 43 0.04 -1.35 -14.45
C THR A 43 -1.31 -2.03 -14.74
N ALA A 44 -1.89 -2.72 -13.76
CA ALA A 44 -3.19 -3.37 -13.89
C ALA A 44 -4.26 -2.36 -14.33
N LYS A 45 -5.04 -2.74 -15.35
CA LYS A 45 -6.19 -1.98 -15.82
C LYS A 45 -7.44 -2.84 -15.72
N GLY A 46 -8.58 -2.18 -15.55
CA GLY A 46 -9.89 -2.82 -15.49
C GLY A 46 -11.01 -1.77 -15.52
N PRO A 47 -12.26 -2.21 -15.43
CA PRO A 47 -13.41 -1.31 -15.37
C PRO A 47 -13.27 -0.31 -14.23
N ILE A 48 -13.54 0.96 -14.50
CA ILE A 48 -13.49 2.02 -13.48
C ILE A 48 -14.89 2.13 -12.87
N LYS A 49 -15.05 1.64 -11.64
CA LYS A 49 -16.30 1.79 -10.88
C LYS A 49 -16.14 2.88 -9.85
N ILE A 50 -17.08 3.82 -9.77
CA ILE A 50 -17.09 4.85 -8.74
C ILE A 50 -18.43 4.90 -8.00
N TRP A 51 -18.39 5.40 -6.78
CA TRP A 51 -19.58 5.87 -6.08
C TRP A 51 -19.54 7.38 -5.89
N TYR A 52 -20.68 8.05 -6.05
CA TYR A 52 -20.87 9.45 -5.66
C TYR A 52 -21.94 9.55 -4.56
N SER A 53 -21.89 10.61 -3.76
CA SER A 53 -22.84 10.85 -2.67
C SER A 53 -24.30 10.82 -3.14
N ASN A 54 -25.18 10.38 -2.25
CA ASN A 54 -26.63 10.39 -2.44
C ASN A 54 -27.29 11.72 -2.02
N ASN A 55 -26.48 12.73 -1.66
CA ASN A 55 -26.94 14.11 -1.51
C ASN A 55 -27.30 14.68 -2.89
N GLU A 56 -28.50 15.24 -3.05
CA GLU A 56 -29.01 15.73 -4.33
C GLU A 56 -28.06 16.66 -5.09
N PHE A 57 -27.34 17.55 -4.38
CA PHE A 57 -26.36 18.45 -5.00
C PHE A 57 -25.15 17.69 -5.55
N GLU A 58 -24.68 16.68 -4.82
CA GLU A 58 -23.56 15.84 -5.24
C GLU A 58 -23.96 14.82 -6.30
N VAL A 59 -25.23 14.36 -6.31
CA VAL A 59 -25.77 13.49 -7.37
C VAL A 59 -25.71 14.21 -8.72
N LYS A 60 -26.15 15.48 -8.77
CA LYS A 60 -26.07 16.26 -10.00
C LYS A 60 -24.62 16.44 -10.46
N TRP A 61 -23.74 16.85 -9.55
CA TRP A 61 -22.33 17.03 -9.86
C TRP A 61 -21.68 15.72 -10.34
N GLY A 62 -21.94 14.61 -9.66
CA GLY A 62 -21.39 13.29 -9.99
C GLY A 62 -21.79 12.84 -11.39
N LYS A 63 -23.08 12.99 -11.75
CA LYS A 63 -23.58 12.68 -13.09
C LYS A 63 -22.92 13.54 -14.17
N ASP A 64 -22.83 14.85 -13.96
CA ASP A 64 -22.20 15.78 -14.91
C ASP A 64 -20.70 15.46 -15.08
N MET A 65 -20.01 15.15 -13.99
CA MET A 65 -18.59 14.75 -14.02
C MET A 65 -18.38 13.44 -14.79
N VAL A 66 -19.22 12.41 -14.56
CA VAL A 66 -19.11 11.11 -15.25
C VAL A 66 -19.37 11.28 -16.74
N ALA A 67 -20.41 12.03 -17.10
CA ALA A 67 -20.74 12.29 -18.50
C ALA A 67 -19.59 13.01 -19.22
N SER A 68 -19.02 14.04 -18.60
CA SER A 68 -17.88 14.78 -19.14
C SER A 68 -16.64 13.89 -19.34
N TRP A 69 -16.29 13.09 -18.31
CA TRP A 69 -15.16 12.16 -18.38
C TRP A 69 -15.36 11.12 -19.50
N ASN A 70 -16.51 10.45 -19.52
CA ASN A 70 -16.79 9.38 -20.49
C ASN A 70 -16.84 9.90 -21.94
N ALA A 71 -17.26 11.15 -22.15
CA ALA A 71 -17.23 11.78 -23.46
C ALA A 71 -15.80 12.09 -23.92
N ALA A 72 -14.92 12.51 -23.00
CA ALA A 72 -13.52 12.81 -23.31
C ALA A 72 -12.65 11.56 -23.43
N HIS A 73 -13.01 10.46 -22.76
CA HIS A 73 -12.18 9.27 -22.59
C HIS A 73 -12.94 7.98 -22.95
N PRO A 74 -13.17 7.73 -24.25
CA PRO A 74 -13.96 6.58 -24.71
C PRO A 74 -13.30 5.23 -24.39
N ASP A 75 -11.98 5.20 -24.18
CA ASP A 75 -11.19 4.03 -23.81
C ASP A 75 -11.17 3.76 -22.29
N GLN A 76 -11.62 4.72 -21.48
CA GLN A 76 -11.54 4.68 -20.01
C GLN A 76 -12.87 5.08 -19.38
N GLN A 77 -13.93 4.37 -19.77
CA GLN A 77 -15.27 4.65 -19.27
C GLN A 77 -15.42 4.34 -17.78
N VAL A 78 -16.09 5.25 -17.10
CA VAL A 78 -16.48 5.18 -15.69
C VAL A 78 -17.92 4.68 -15.61
N ASP A 79 -18.11 3.59 -14.88
CA ASP A 79 -19.40 3.12 -14.38
C ASP A 79 -19.64 3.72 -12.98
N ALA A 80 -20.76 4.39 -12.80
CA ALA A 80 -20.99 5.20 -11.61
C ALA A 80 -22.39 4.98 -11.06
N GLN A 81 -22.49 4.99 -9.73
CA GLN A 81 -23.76 4.95 -9.01
C GLN A 81 -23.68 5.81 -7.74
N GLU A 82 -24.83 6.05 -7.14
CA GLU A 82 -24.92 6.63 -5.80
C GLU A 82 -24.38 5.65 -4.76
N ILE A 83 -23.85 6.15 -3.65
CA ILE A 83 -23.55 5.32 -2.47
C ILE A 83 -24.84 4.58 -2.09
N PRO A 84 -24.81 3.24 -1.99
CA PRO A 84 -25.99 2.48 -1.61
C PRO A 84 -26.58 2.97 -0.29
N ALA A 85 -27.91 2.98 -0.20
CA ALA A 85 -28.58 3.41 1.02
C ALA A 85 -28.21 2.50 2.20
N GLY A 86 -28.00 3.10 3.37
CA GLY A 86 -27.68 2.43 4.61
C GLY A 86 -27.87 3.37 5.80
N LYS A 87 -27.42 2.97 6.98
CA LYS A 87 -27.49 3.83 8.18
C LYS A 87 -26.60 5.07 8.05
N SER A 88 -25.43 4.92 7.44
CA SER A 88 -24.58 6.01 6.98
C SER A 88 -23.77 5.57 5.76
N SER A 89 -23.29 6.53 4.97
CA SER A 89 -22.40 6.26 3.84
C SER A 89 -21.14 5.52 4.27
N GLU A 90 -20.57 5.88 5.42
CA GLU A 90 -19.34 5.29 5.96
C GLU A 90 -19.51 3.82 6.35
N GLU A 91 -20.67 3.46 6.90
CA GLU A 91 -20.98 2.06 7.21
C GLU A 91 -21.04 1.22 5.93
N VAL A 92 -21.70 1.74 4.89
CA VAL A 92 -21.85 1.06 3.59
C VAL A 92 -20.48 0.93 2.91
N ILE A 93 -19.68 1.99 2.90
CA ILE A 93 -18.32 1.96 2.32
C ILE A 93 -17.42 0.98 3.08
N GLY A 94 -17.43 1.01 4.41
CA GLY A 94 -16.64 0.09 5.23
C GLY A 94 -17.01 -1.38 5.03
N ALA A 95 -18.31 -1.67 4.92
CA ALA A 95 -18.80 -3.01 4.61
C ALA A 95 -18.35 -3.47 3.21
N ALA A 96 -18.40 -2.59 2.20
CA ALA A 96 -17.97 -2.90 0.85
C ALA A 96 -16.46 -3.18 0.76
N ILE A 97 -15.64 -2.40 1.48
CA ILE A 97 -14.19 -2.64 1.56
C ILE A 97 -13.91 -4.00 2.21
N THR A 98 -14.56 -4.28 3.34
CA THR A 98 -14.39 -5.55 4.08
C THR A 98 -14.80 -6.74 3.22
N ALA A 99 -15.87 -6.59 2.43
CA ALA A 99 -16.34 -7.61 1.50
C ALA A 99 -15.52 -7.72 0.20
N GLY A 100 -14.56 -6.83 -0.03
CA GLY A 100 -13.77 -6.81 -1.28
C GLY A 100 -14.54 -6.31 -2.50
N ASN A 101 -15.65 -5.61 -2.30
CA ASN A 101 -16.57 -5.13 -3.35
C ASN A 101 -16.62 -3.59 -3.47
N ALA A 102 -15.70 -2.88 -2.82
CA ALA A 102 -15.62 -1.43 -2.90
C ALA A 102 -15.36 -0.95 -4.34
N PRO A 103 -15.89 0.23 -4.73
CA PRO A 103 -15.54 0.86 -6.00
C PRO A 103 -14.08 1.31 -5.99
N CYS A 104 -13.57 1.71 -7.15
CA CYS A 104 -12.24 2.27 -7.30
C CYS A 104 -12.09 3.61 -6.58
N LEU A 105 -13.12 4.47 -6.64
CA LEU A 105 -13.16 5.79 -6.02
C LEU A 105 -14.51 6.03 -5.35
N VAL A 106 -14.51 6.80 -4.27
CA VAL A 106 -15.72 7.27 -3.59
C VAL A 106 -15.66 8.78 -3.47
N PHE A 107 -16.64 9.46 -4.05
CA PHE A 107 -16.85 10.90 -3.93
C PHE A 107 -17.96 11.15 -2.90
N ASN A 108 -17.57 11.25 -1.64
CA ASN A 108 -18.46 11.56 -0.52
C ASN A 108 -17.96 12.85 0.13
N THR A 109 -18.40 14.01 -0.36
CA THR A 109 -17.87 15.30 0.10
C THR A 109 -19.01 16.13 0.67
N ALA A 110 -19.47 15.77 1.87
CA ALA A 110 -20.49 16.54 2.57
C ALA A 110 -20.10 18.02 2.64
N ARG A 111 -20.91 18.89 2.03
CA ARG A 111 -20.86 20.34 2.18
C ARG A 111 -22.21 20.86 2.61
#